data_AF-A0A6I3DFL7-F1
#
_entry.id   AF-A0A6I3DFL7-F1
#
_cell.length_a   1.000
_cell.length_b   1.000
_cell.length_c   1.000
_cell.angle_alpha   90.00
_cell.angle_beta   90.00
_cell.angle_gamma   90.00
#
_symmetry.space_group_name_H-M   'P 1'
#
loop_
_entity.id
_entity.type
_entity.pdbx_description
1 polymer ?
#
loop_
_entity_poly.entity_id
_entity_poly.type
_entity_poly.pdbx_seq_one_letter_code
_entity_poly.pdbx_strand_id
1 'polypeptide(L)' 'RVDQGDSGRFVENLLGIRLDRDAVLLGQSFCSGIVERVGYSGLHQLWESESMLPTPSELEAPGLWLARIELPEDPSA' A
#
# COMPACT_ATOMS: atom_id res chain seq x y z
N ARG A 1 0.47 -10.67 -30.85
CA ARG A 1 -0.20 -10.69 -29.53
C ARG A 1 0.90 -10.93 -28.51
N VAL A 2 1.53 -9.86 -28.03
CA VAL A 2 2.60 -9.94 -27.01
C VAL A 2 1.93 -10.31 -25.69
N ASP A 3 2.45 -11.33 -25.05
CA ASP A 3 1.96 -11.88 -23.80
C ASP A 3 2.22 -10.87 -22.67
N GLN A 4 1.17 -10.38 -22.01
CA GLN A 4 1.25 -9.35 -20.97
C GLN A 4 2.08 -9.79 -19.75
N GLY A 5 2.48 -11.07 -19.66
CA GLY A 5 3.31 -11.61 -18.58
C GLY A 5 4.81 -11.33 -18.70
N ASP A 6 5.34 -11.14 -19.92
CA ASP A 6 6.80 -10.95 -20.11
C ASP A 6 7.24 -9.50 -19.91
N SER A 7 6.39 -8.53 -20.24
CA SER A 7 6.70 -7.12 -20.02
C SER A 7 6.72 -6.76 -18.53
N GLY A 8 5.87 -7.37 -17.71
CA GLY A 8 5.85 -7.17 -16.25
C GLY A 8 7.15 -7.61 -15.58
N ARG A 9 7.58 -8.87 -15.82
CA ARG A 9 8.85 -9.41 -15.29
C ARG A 9 10.09 -8.62 -15.72
N PHE A 10 10.09 -8.10 -16.94
CA PHE A 10 11.20 -7.31 -17.44
C PHE A 10 11.34 -5.96 -16.72
N VAL A 11 10.21 -5.30 -16.44
CA VAL A 11 10.19 -4.04 -15.67
C VAL A 11 10.57 -4.28 -14.21
N GLU A 12 10.12 -5.38 -13.60
CA GLU A 12 10.50 -5.78 -12.24
C GLU A 12 12.01 -5.99 -12.08
N ASN A 13 12.65 -6.68 -13.04
CA ASN A 13 14.10 -6.89 -13.03
C ASN A 13 14.90 -5.62 -13.34
N LEU A 14 14.38 -4.74 -14.19
CA LEU A 14 15.02 -3.46 -14.53
C LEU A 14 14.95 -2.45 -13.37
N LEU A 15 13.88 -2.50 -12.57
CA LEU A 15 13.66 -1.59 -11.44
C LEU A 15 14.05 -2.19 -10.08
N GLY A 16 14.35 -3.48 -10.00
CA GLY A 16 14.72 -4.18 -8.76
C GLY A 16 13.55 -4.43 -7.80
N ILE A 17 12.31 -4.27 -8.27
CA ILE A 17 11.08 -4.44 -7.47
C ILE A 17 10.41 -5.72 -7.96
N ARG A 18 10.52 -6.81 -7.20
CA ARG A 18 9.79 -8.05 -7.50
C ARG A 18 8.42 -7.99 -6.87
N LEU A 19 7.39 -7.72 -7.67
CA LEU A 19 6.00 -7.80 -7.22
C LEU A 19 5.51 -9.24 -7.41
N ASP A 20 5.65 -10.06 -6.37
CA ASP A 20 5.13 -11.43 -6.42
C ASP A 20 3.64 -11.50 -6.01
N ARG A 21 3.05 -12.68 -6.18
CA ARG A 21 1.64 -12.93 -5.88
C ARG A 21 1.30 -12.63 -4.43
N ASP A 22 2.21 -12.90 -3.51
CA ASP A 22 1.98 -12.71 -2.09
C ASP A 22 1.91 -11.21 -1.75
N ALA A 23 2.77 -10.40 -2.37
CA ALA A 23 2.71 -8.94 -2.27
C ALA A 23 1.38 -8.37 -2.80
N VAL A 24 0.87 -8.89 -3.92
CA VAL A 24 -0.44 -8.47 -4.47
C VAL A 24 -1.58 -8.83 -3.52
N LEU A 25 -1.58 -10.05 -2.97
CA LEU A 25 -2.60 -10.50 -2.02
C LEU A 25 -2.57 -9.69 -0.73
N LEU A 26 -1.38 -9.38 -0.23
CA LEU A 26 -1.21 -8.54 0.96
C LEU A 26 -1.77 -7.13 0.73
N GLY A 27 -1.44 -6.50 -0.40
CA GLY A 27 -1.98 -5.18 -0.76
C GLY A 27 -3.50 -5.19 -0.93
N GLN A 28 -4.08 -6.24 -1.53
CA GLN A 28 -5.53 -6.41 -1.63
C GLN A 28 -6.19 -6.52 -0.25
N SER A 29 -5.62 -7.34 0.65
CA SER A 29 -6.15 -7.50 2.00
C SER A 29 -6.06 -6.19 2.79
N PHE A 30 -4.97 -5.45 2.62
CA PHE A 30 -4.82 -4.14 3.23
C PHE A 30 -5.91 -3.18 2.75
N CYS A 31 -6.07 -3.02 1.43
CA CYS A 31 -7.08 -2.14 0.85
C CYS A 31 -8.51 -2.52 1.28
N SER A 32 -8.85 -3.81 1.30
CA SER A 32 -10.15 -4.30 1.80
C SER A 32 -10.34 -3.90 3.27
N GLY A 33 -9.32 -4.11 4.10
CA GLY A 33 -9.36 -3.79 5.51
C GLY A 33 -9.57 -2.28 5.78
N ILE A 34 -8.99 -1.40 4.97
CA ILE A 34 -9.25 0.04 5.06
C ILE A 34 -10.69 0.36 4.63
N VAL A 35 -11.13 -0.14 3.48
CA VAL A 35 -12.47 0.12 2.94
C VAL A 35 -13.56 -0.34 3.91
N GLU A 36 -13.39 -1.49 4.55
CA GLU A 36 -14.33 -2.01 5.57
C GLU A 36 -14.46 -1.09 6.79
N ARG A 37 -13.41 -0.35 7.15
CA ARG A 37 -13.37 0.47 8.38
C ARG A 37 -13.80 1.91 8.13
N VAL A 38 -13.33 2.51 7.03
CA VAL A 38 -13.46 3.95 6.77
C VAL A 38 -13.95 4.27 5.36
N GLY A 39 -14.31 3.26 4.57
CA GLY A 39 -14.77 3.41 3.18
C GLY A 39 -13.64 3.72 2.20
N TYR A 40 -14.00 3.83 0.92
CA TYR A 40 -13.04 4.08 -0.17
C TYR A 40 -12.29 5.41 -0.05
N SER A 41 -12.89 6.42 0.58
CA SER A 41 -12.23 7.71 0.82
C SER A 41 -10.98 7.58 1.68
N GLY A 42 -10.92 6.59 2.59
CA GLY A 42 -9.73 6.36 3.42
C GLY A 42 -8.49 6.00 2.63
N LEU A 43 -8.63 5.40 1.44
CA LEU A 43 -7.49 5.08 0.56
C LEU A 43 -6.89 6.31 -0.12
N HIS A 44 -7.56 7.47 -0.10
CA HIS A 44 -7.03 8.69 -0.72
C HIS A 44 -5.72 9.12 -0.07
N GLN A 45 -5.62 8.96 1.26
CA GLN A 45 -4.46 9.40 2.04
C GLN A 45 -3.15 8.74 1.58
N LEU A 46 -3.20 7.52 1.04
CA LEU A 46 -2.03 6.82 0.47
C LEU A 46 -1.27 7.63 -0.59
N TRP A 47 -1.97 8.56 -1.25
CA TRP A 47 -1.46 9.33 -2.38
C TRP A 47 -1.09 10.77 -2.01
N GLU A 48 -1.28 11.18 -0.76
CA GLU A 48 -1.02 12.56 -0.33
C GLU A 48 0.48 12.86 -0.20
N SER A 49 1.26 11.89 0.29
CA SER A 49 2.71 12.00 0.43
C SER A 49 3.38 10.62 0.61
N GLU A 50 4.71 10.58 0.53
CA GLU A 50 5.48 9.38 0.85
C GLU A 50 5.30 8.92 2.30
N SER A 51 5.12 9.85 3.25
CA SER A 51 4.92 9.52 4.68
C SER A 51 3.59 8.79 4.93
N MET A 52 2.64 8.86 4.00
CA MET A 52 1.36 8.15 4.08
C MET A 52 1.44 6.72 3.56
N LEU A 53 2.56 6.29 2.96
CA LEU A 53 2.72 4.89 2.57
C LEU A 53 2.72 3.99 3.82
N PRO A 54 2.07 2.81 3.76
CA PRO A 54 2.08 1.87 4.85
C PRO A 54 3.44 1.18 4.96
N THR A 55 3.87 0.95 6.20
CA THR A 55 4.98 0.05 6.50
C THR A 55 4.59 -1.41 6.27
N PRO A 56 5.55 -2.35 6.18
CA PRO A 56 5.23 -3.78 6.06
C PRO A 56 4.30 -4.31 7.17
N SER A 57 4.52 -3.91 8.42
CA SER A 57 3.66 -4.32 9.54
C SER A 57 2.25 -3.72 9.46
N GLU A 58 2.13 -2.52 8.89
CA GLU A 58 0.83 -1.87 8.66
C GLU A 58 0.04 -2.51 7.51
N LEU A 59 0.72 -3.03 6.49
CA LEU A 59 0.08 -3.81 5.43
C LEU A 59 -0.56 -5.11 5.99
N GLU A 60 0.10 -5.75 6.95
CA GLU A 60 -0.43 -6.93 7.64
C GLU A 60 -1.56 -6.59 8.63
N ALA A 61 -1.53 -5.38 9.21
CA ALA A 61 -2.50 -4.90 10.19
C ALA A 61 -2.99 -3.48 9.85
N PRO A 62 -4.00 -3.33 8.99
CA PRO A 62 -4.43 -2.03 8.44
C PRO A 62 -4.88 -1.02 9.51
N GLY A 63 -5.33 -1.50 10.67
CA GLY A 63 -5.68 -0.64 11.80
C GLY A 63 -4.50 0.15 12.38
N LEU A 64 -3.27 -0.36 12.26
CA LEU A 64 -2.07 0.37 12.70
C LEU A 64 -1.83 1.59 11.83
N TRP A 65 -2.04 1.45 10.51
CA TRP A 65 -1.90 2.56 9.57
C TRP A 65 -2.93 3.66 9.85
N LEU A 66 -4.20 3.28 10.02
CA LEU A 66 -5.27 4.22 10.37
C LEU A 66 -4.97 4.95 11.68
N ALA A 67 -4.53 4.21 12.71
CA ALA A 67 -4.16 4.81 13.98
C ALA A 67 -3.02 5.81 13.83
N ARG A 68 -2.04 5.54 12.95
CA ARG A 68 -0.92 6.46 12.72
C ARG A 68 -1.34 7.74 12.01
N ILE A 69 -2.10 7.63 10.92
CA ILE A 69 -2.47 8.81 10.11
C ILE A 69 -3.54 9.69 10.79
N GLU A 70 -4.27 9.13 11.76
CA GLU A 70 -5.19 9.91 12.61
C GLU A 70 -4.47 10.70 13.71
N LEU A 71 -3.19 10.41 13.98
CA LEU A 71 -2.42 11.18 14.95
C LEU A 71 -1.98 12.52 14.31
N PRO A 72 -2.25 13.67 14.95
CA PRO A 72 -1.70 14.92 14.49
C PRO A 72 -0.17 14.83 14.54
N GLU A 73 0.51 15.23 13.45
CA GLU A 73 1.97 15.43 13.50
C GLU A 73 2.28 16.37 14.66
N ASP A 74 3.22 15.98 15.53
CA ASP A 74 3.62 16.80 16.67
C ASP A 74 4.08 18.16 16.13
N PRO A 75 3.41 19.29 16.49
CA PRO A 75 3.78 20.62 16.00
C PRO A 75 5.15 21.09 16.52
N SER A 76 5.85 20.25 17.27
CA SER A 76 7.17 20.52 17.86
C SER A 76 8.35 19.88 17.12
N ALA A 77 8.12 19.15 16.01
CA ALA A 77 9.16 18.47 15.22
C ALA A 77 9.87 19.38 14.20
#